data_AF-A0A317GDF7-F1
#
_entry.id   AF-A0A317GDF7-F1
#
_cell.length_a   1.000
_cell.length_b   1.000
_cell.length_c   1.000
_cell.angle_alpha   90.00
_cell.angle_beta   90.00
_cell.angle_gamma   90.00
#
_symmetry.space_group_name_H-M   'P 1'
#
loop_
_entity.id
_entity.type
_entity.pdbx_description
1 polymer ?
#
loop_
_entity_poly.entity_id
_entity_poly.type
_entity_poly.pdbx_seq_one_letter_code
_entity_poly.pdbx_strand_id
1 'polypeptide(L)'
;PTKSQNWQYNAEDDYYIDHLGVRFSFYRYSKRTDKYGFERDFKLYRADKHQLSVQLDELAKTPGGRQRYMQVNPTWNYYKAKVKATLSSDEGKAIYRRRK
;
A
#
# COMPACT_ATOMS: atom_id res chain seq x y z
N PRO A 1 14.23 -1.20 -2.26
CA PRO A 1 12.83 -0.79 -2.57
C PRO A 1 11.89 -1.07 -1.38
N THR A 2 12.13 -0.38 -0.26
CA THR A 2 11.45 -0.64 1.03
C THR A 2 10.09 0.06 1.15
N LYS A 3 9.74 0.93 0.19
CA LYS A 3 8.49 1.69 0.19
C LYS A 3 7.36 0.83 -0.37
N SER A 4 6.28 0.66 0.40
CA SER A 4 5.08 -0.10 0.00
C SER A 4 4.39 0.41 -1.26
N GLN A 5 4.65 1.66 -1.67
CA GLN A 5 4.13 2.25 -2.90
C GLN A 5 4.64 1.57 -4.17
N ASN A 6 5.75 0.82 -4.09
CA ASN A 6 6.35 0.10 -5.21
C ASN A 6 6.03 -1.39 -5.19
N TRP A 7 5.18 -1.85 -4.26
CA TRP A 7 4.82 -3.26 -4.15
C TRP A 7 3.74 -3.58 -5.17
N GLN A 8 3.80 -4.78 -5.73
CA GLN A 8 2.80 -5.24 -6.67
C GLN A 8 1.50 -5.52 -5.92
N TYR A 9 0.39 -4.99 -6.44
CA TYR A 9 -0.95 -5.24 -5.90
C TYR A 9 -1.73 -6.12 -6.87
N ASN A 10 -2.29 -7.22 -6.37
CA ASN A 10 -3.27 -8.02 -7.07
C ASN A 10 -4.66 -7.61 -6.59
N ALA A 11 -5.47 -7.07 -7.50
CA ALA A 11 -6.81 -6.57 -7.21
C ALA A 11 -7.88 -7.68 -7.18
N GLU A 12 -7.65 -8.81 -7.85
CA GLU A 12 -8.59 -9.94 -7.92
C GLU A 12 -8.66 -10.69 -6.57
N ASP A 13 -7.49 -10.96 -6.00
CA ASP A 13 -7.35 -11.72 -4.74
C ASP A 13 -7.06 -10.84 -3.51
N ASP A 14 -7.07 -9.52 -3.68
CA ASP A 14 -6.79 -8.49 -2.65
C ASP A 14 -5.52 -8.76 -1.80
N TYR A 15 -4.35 -8.84 -2.46
CA TYR A 15 -3.06 -9.00 -1.79
C TYR A 15 -1.93 -8.16 -2.41
N TYR A 16 -0.88 -7.94 -1.62
CA TYR A 16 0.36 -7.32 -2.05
C TYR A 16 1.52 -8.31 -2.06
N ILE A 17 2.49 -8.12 -2.97
CA ILE A 17 3.79 -8.79 -2.92
C ILE A 17 4.86 -7.73 -2.69
N ASP A 18 5.65 -7.90 -1.64
CA ASP A 18 6.76 -6.99 -1.38
C ASP A 18 7.95 -7.23 -2.32
N HIS A 19 8.93 -6.33 -2.29
CA HIS A 19 10.15 -6.45 -3.08
C HIS A 19 11.01 -7.71 -2.79
N LEU A 20 10.71 -8.45 -1.72
CA LEU A 20 11.37 -9.72 -1.39
C LEU A 20 10.54 -10.94 -1.81
N GLY A 21 9.36 -10.73 -2.39
CA GLY A 21 8.45 -11.80 -2.82
C GLY A 21 7.49 -12.27 -1.73
N VAL A 22 7.44 -11.63 -0.56
CA VAL A 22 6.53 -12.01 0.52
C VAL A 22 5.12 -11.52 0.21
N ARG A 23 4.14 -12.43 0.34
CA ARG A 23 2.72 -12.15 0.14
C ARG A 23 2.07 -11.60 1.41
N PHE A 24 1.33 -10.51 1.24
CA PHE A 24 0.54 -9.84 2.27
C PHE A 24 -0.92 -9.85 1.86
N SER A 25 -1.72 -10.73 2.46
CA SER A 25 -3.15 -10.80 2.20
C SER A 25 -3.94 -9.83 3.09
N PHE A 26 -5.14 -9.45 2.64
CA PHE A 26 -6.05 -8.63 3.44
C PHE A 26 -6.33 -9.29 4.79
N TYR A 27 -6.22 -8.50 5.87
CA TYR A 27 -6.43 -8.97 7.24
C TYR A 27 -7.71 -8.42 7.84
N ARG A 28 -7.87 -7.09 7.87
CA ARG A 28 -9.07 -6.42 8.40
C ARG A 28 -9.10 -4.94 8.06
N TYR A 29 -10.27 -4.33 8.23
CA TYR A 29 -10.41 -2.88 8.30
C TYR A 29 -9.98 -2.35 9.68
N SER A 30 -9.49 -1.12 9.70
CA SER A 30 -9.22 -0.36 10.93
C SER A 30 -9.61 1.09 10.72
N LYS A 31 -10.22 1.69 11.74
CA LYS A 31 -10.48 3.12 11.80
C LYS A 31 -9.46 3.80 12.71
N ARG A 32 -9.04 5.00 12.35
CA ARG A 32 -8.25 5.88 13.22
C ARG A 32 -8.73 7.30 13.09
N THR A 33 -8.97 7.93 14.23
CA THR A 33 -9.20 9.36 14.33
C THR A 33 -7.86 10.06 14.44
N ASP A 34 -7.65 11.09 13.62
CA ASP A 34 -6.45 11.90 13.71
C ASP A 34 -6.54 12.99 14.79
N LYS A 35 -5.44 13.72 15.00
CA LYS A 35 -5.38 14.81 15.98
C LYS A 35 -6.34 15.98 15.70
N TYR A 36 -6.89 16.05 14.48
CA TYR A 36 -7.82 17.09 14.04
C TYR A 36 -9.28 16.59 14.05
N GLY A 37 -9.54 15.36 14.54
CA GLY A 37 -10.88 14.79 14.62
C GLY A 37 -11.38 14.10 13.35
N PHE A 38 -10.55 13.99 12.30
CA PHE A 38 -10.96 13.27 11.09
C PHE A 38 -10.78 11.77 11.26
N GLU A 39 -11.86 11.03 11.08
CA GLU A 39 -11.81 9.57 10.96
C GLU A 39 -11.32 9.15 9.58
N ARG A 40 -10.40 8.18 9.57
CA ARG A 40 -9.90 7.57 8.35
C ARG A 40 -9.99 6.05 8.43
N ASP A 41 -10.49 5.47 7.34
CA ASP A 41 -10.52 4.02 7.13
C ASP A 41 -9.20 3.53 6.51
N PHE A 42 -8.70 2.44 7.07
CA PHE A 42 -7.50 1.75 6.60
C PHE A 42 -7.81 0.28 6.33
N LYS A 43 -7.26 -0.24 5.23
CA LYS A 43 -7.11 -1.69 5.01
C LYS A 43 -5.78 -2.13 5.61
N LEU A 44 -5.82 -3.11 6.53
CA LEU A 44 -4.62 -3.77 7.05
C LEU A 44 -4.38 -5.02 6.23
N TYR A 45 -3.14 -5.18 5.76
CA TYR A 45 -2.65 -6.41 5.15
C TYR A 45 -1.57 -7.00 6.05
N ARG A 46 -1.55 -8.32 6.19
CA ARG A 46 -0.57 -9.03 7.01
C ARG A 46 0.11 -10.08 6.17
N ALA A 47 1.40 -10.28 6.39
CA ALA A 47 2.13 -11.36 5.77
C ALA A 47 1.46 -12.70 6.13
N ASP A 48 1.28 -13.54 5.12
CA ASP A 48 0.67 -14.85 5.31
C ASP A 48 1.53 -15.70 6.24
N LYS A 49 0.88 -16.57 7.04
CA LYS A 49 1.56 -17.42 8.02
C LYS A 49 2.51 -18.42 7.36
N HIS A 50 2.10 -18.91 6.20
CA HIS A 50 2.84 -19.82 5.34
C HIS A 50 2.92 -19.18 3.97
N GLN A 51 4.14 -18.98 3.51
CA GLN A 51 4.53 -18.46 2.23
C GLN A 51 4.89 -19.64 1.30
N LEU A 52 5.25 -19.32 0.06
CA LEU A 52 5.62 -20.34 -0.92
C LEU A 52 6.89 -21.13 -0.52
N SER A 53 7.76 -20.55 0.30
CA SER A 53 9.02 -21.18 0.73
C SER A 53 9.35 -20.87 2.19
N VAL A 54 10.17 -21.72 2.81
CA VAL A 54 10.65 -21.54 4.19
C VAL A 54 11.45 -20.24 4.35
N GLN A 55 12.23 -19.86 3.33
CA GLN A 55 12.96 -18.59 3.31
C GLN A 55 12.00 -17.39 3.35
N LEU A 56 10.89 -17.45 2.60
CA LEU A 56 9.88 -16.41 2.63
C LEU A 56 9.12 -16.38 3.96
N ASP A 57 8.92 -17.52 4.62
CA ASP A 57 8.32 -17.60 5.96
C ASP A 57 9.16 -16.88 7.02
N GLU A 58 10.48 -16.96 6.92
CA GLU A 58 11.40 -16.21 7.77
C GLU A 58 11.32 -14.71 7.47
N LEU A 59 11.35 -14.34 6.19
CA LEU A 59 11.22 -12.95 5.75
C LEU A 59 9.84 -12.35 6.03
N ALA A 60 8.78 -13.15 6.15
CA ALA A 60 7.44 -12.71 6.52
C ALA A 60 7.36 -12.18 7.96
N LYS A 61 8.32 -12.55 8.81
CA LYS A 61 8.36 -12.16 10.22
C LYS A 61 9.22 -10.91 10.44
N THR A 62 8.87 -10.14 11.46
CA THR A 62 9.74 -9.10 12.02
C THR A 62 10.86 -9.75 12.84
N PRO A 63 11.92 -9.02 13.22
CA PRO A 63 12.94 -9.54 14.12
C PRO A 63 12.38 -10.08 15.45
N GLY A 64 11.22 -9.58 15.89
CA GLY A 64 10.50 -10.08 17.07
C GLY A 64 9.56 -11.27 16.81
N GLY A 65 9.65 -11.93 15.65
CA GLY A 65 8.88 -13.13 15.30
C GLY A 65 7.40 -12.91 14.93
N ARG A 66 6.91 -11.66 14.97
CA ARG A 66 5.52 -11.34 14.59
C ARG A 66 5.43 -11.21 13.08
N GLN A 67 4.29 -11.59 12.49
CA GLN A 67 4.06 -11.36 11.07
C GLN A 67 4.11 -9.87 10.73
N ARG A 68 4.83 -9.52 9.66
CA ARG A 68 4.86 -8.17 9.12
C ARG A 68 3.45 -7.76 8.70
N TYR A 69 3.15 -6.47 8.79
CA TYR A 69 1.88 -5.94 8.32
C TYR A 69 2.10 -4.57 7.69
N MET A 70 1.16 -4.16 6.84
CA MET A 70 1.09 -2.83 6.27
C MET A 70 -0.34 -2.28 6.36
N GLN A 71 -0.42 -0.96 6.35
CA GLN A 71 -1.69 -0.23 6.34
C GLN A 71 -1.79 0.55 5.04
N VAL A 72 -2.92 0.44 4.38
CA VAL A 72 -3.25 1.17 3.17
C VAL A 72 -4.46 2.03 3.45
N ASN A 73 -4.42 3.29 3.04
CA ASN A 73 -5.59 4.17 3.02
C ASN A 73 -6.13 4.21 1.58
N PRO A 74 -7.23 3.49 1.27
CA PRO A 74 -7.77 3.41 -0.08
C PRO A 74 -8.23 4.78 -0.59
N THR A 75 -8.90 5.55 0.26
CA THR A 75 -9.41 6.89 -0.05
C THR A 75 -8.28 7.84 -0.47
N TRP A 76 -7.17 7.83 0.28
CA TRP A 76 -5.99 8.62 -0.06
C TRP A 76 -5.35 8.17 -1.38
N ASN A 77 -5.22 6.86 -1.59
CA ASN A 77 -4.68 6.33 -2.84
C ASN A 77 -5.54 6.72 -4.05
N TYR A 78 -6.86 6.68 -3.92
CA TYR A 78 -7.80 7.12 -4.95
C TYR A 78 -7.56 8.59 -5.33
N TYR A 79 -7.52 9.49 -4.35
CA TYR A 79 -7.29 10.91 -4.62
C TYR A 79 -5.90 11.18 -5.20
N LYS A 80 -4.86 10.48 -4.71
CA LYS A 80 -3.51 10.58 -5.27
C LYS A 80 -3.48 10.14 -6.74
N ALA A 81 -4.16 9.04 -7.07
CA ALA A 81 -4.27 8.55 -8.45
C ALA A 81 -5.01 9.55 -9.34
N LYS A 82 -6.13 10.10 -8.86
CA LYS A 82 -6.91 11.13 -9.57
C LYS A 82 -6.06 12.37 -9.89
N VAL A 83 -5.38 12.92 -8.88
CA VAL A 83 -4.49 14.09 -9.06
C VAL A 83 -3.35 13.77 -10.02
N LYS A 84 -2.73 12.59 -9.92
CA LYS A 84 -1.66 12.17 -10.83
C LYS A 84 -2.16 12.09 -12.27
N ALA A 85 -3.34 11.54 -12.51
CA ALA A 85 -3.95 11.47 -13.83
C ALA A 85 -4.20 12.87 -14.40
N THR A 86 -4.78 13.78 -13.61
CA THR A 86 -5.02 15.17 -14.01
C THR A 86 -3.72 15.89 -14.36
N LEU A 87 -2.67 15.78 -13.54
CA LEU A 87 -1.36 16.39 -13.82
C LEU A 87 -0.66 15.80 -15.05
N SER A 88 -0.93 14.53 -15.35
CA SER A 88 -0.32 13.82 -16.49
C SER A 88 -1.08 14.04 -17.81
N SER A 89 -2.27 14.65 -17.76
CA SER A 89 -3.05 15.04 -18.94
C SER A 89 -2.31 16.10 -19.78
N ASP A 90 -2.70 16.25 -21.04
CA ASP A 90 -2.06 17.22 -21.93
C ASP A 90 -2.30 18.66 -21.47
N GLU A 91 -3.51 18.98 -21.01
CA GLU A 91 -3.83 20.25 -20.38
C GLU A 91 -3.01 20.49 -19.11
N GLY A 92 -2.94 19.49 -18.22
CA GLY A 92 -2.17 19.55 -16.99
C GLY A 92 -0.68 19.78 -17.25
N LYS A 93 -0.11 19.07 -18.22
CA LYS A 93 1.26 19.27 -18.68
C LYS A 93 1.46 20.66 -19.30
N ALA A 94 0.52 21.13 -20.12
CA ALA A 94 0.60 22.45 -20.76
C ALA A 94 0.61 23.58 -19.73
N ILE A 95 -0.26 23.53 -18.72
CA ILE A 95 -0.29 24.48 -17.61
C ILE A 95 1.02 24.40 -16.81
N TYR A 96 1.48 23.19 -16.48
CA TYR A 96 2.71 23.01 -15.70
C TYR A 96 3.96 23.52 -16.41
N ARG A 97 4.04 23.39 -17.74
CA ARG A 97 5.16 23.94 -18.55
C ARG A 97 5.30 25.45 -18.42
N ARG A 98 4.21 26.19 -18.20
CA ARG A 98 4.24 27.66 -17.99
C ARG A 98 4.85 28.09 -16.66
N ARG A 99 5.13 27.14 -15.76
CA ARG A 99 5.65 27.38 -14.42
C ARG A 99 7.19 27.31 -14.34
N LYS A 100 7.84 26.86 -15.41
CA LYS A 100 9.29 26.94 -15.63
C LYS A 100 9.62 28.15 -16.47
#